data_AF-A0A806LEB5-F1
#
_entry.id   AF-A0A806LEB5-F1
#
_cell.length_a   1.000
_cell.length_b   1.000
_cell.length_c   1.000
_cell.angle_alpha   90.00
_cell.angle_beta   90.00
_cell.angle_gamma   90.00
#
_symmetry.space_group_name_H-M   'P 1'
#
loop_
_entity.id
_entity.type
_entity.pdbx_description
1 polymer ?
#
loop_
_entity_poly.entity_id
_entity_poly.type
_entity_poly.pdbx_seq_one_letter_code
_entity_poly.pdbx_strand_id
1 'polypeptide(L)'
;MMNKKLSVAVLVLGCLSLLAACQPSNVVSKVKQHTVTVLNQKDQVWRETEAVSATVTSQGSLKNEQVKPDNKLSPAITNAGKFYSVATFKQSDYATIKKAIQKNEAQPKTLRFVTVKQVNATLKAMGATKQIKALTDLVYTQQADGHTFPSNDGYLIEGDHLYEVIMAYTTGGNASTVNRGNVYSRKIKYGTTKQLTFSEVAGTWQSAAGDQATVRDNQLVTIQNKSYVRGKVENLSHLQGEKLYRNTAYSLRQTQLVKQDAKLTQQSLVAGDLYDNMYLFLSKTKMARVNTNGVTIFTKKAAQSQIPDQVFEVFRLLDQRHTDEVAAYLLPHGTDTYSVALTRSINYATVNYEGGATGAESVSIQDGKISVGPDLNHN
;
A
#
# COMPACT_ATOMS: atom_id res chain seq x y z
N MET A 1 5.78 84.63 -17.86
CA MET A 1 5.18 83.44 -18.50
C MET A 1 5.83 82.18 -17.93
N MET A 2 5.00 81.17 -17.64
CA MET A 2 5.31 79.75 -17.36
C MET A 2 5.94 79.34 -16.01
N ASN A 3 5.03 79.00 -15.09
CA ASN A 3 5.01 77.87 -14.14
C ASN A 3 6.13 76.81 -14.24
N LYS A 4 6.62 76.35 -13.08
CA LYS A 4 6.41 74.97 -12.59
C LYS A 4 6.75 74.80 -11.10
N LYS A 5 5.78 74.21 -10.39
CA LYS A 5 5.82 73.75 -8.99
C LYS A 5 6.60 72.43 -8.89
N LEU A 6 7.32 72.20 -7.80
CA LEU A 6 7.74 70.89 -7.22
C LEU A 6 8.54 71.24 -5.94
N SER A 7 8.41 70.70 -4.73
CA SER A 7 7.54 69.69 -4.11
C SER A 7 7.67 69.90 -2.59
N VAL A 8 6.57 70.23 -1.91
CA VAL A 8 6.46 70.05 -0.44
C VAL A 8 5.66 68.78 -0.23
N ALA A 9 6.35 67.67 -0.03
CA ALA A 9 5.75 66.40 0.39
C ALA A 9 6.81 65.48 1.01
N VAL A 10 7.53 65.98 2.02
CA VAL A 10 8.36 65.15 2.90
C VAL A 10 7.80 65.32 4.30
N LEU A 11 6.65 64.69 4.61
CA LEU A 11 6.14 64.56 5.98
C LEU A 11 4.86 63.70 6.10
N VAL A 12 4.73 62.58 5.38
CA VAL A 12 3.62 61.62 5.65
C VAL A 12 4.01 60.13 5.56
N LEU A 13 5.19 59.77 5.04
CA LEU A 13 5.60 58.35 4.92
C LEU A 13 6.33 57.77 6.15
N GLY A 14 6.36 58.47 7.28
CA GLY A 14 7.07 58.02 8.50
C GLY A 14 6.24 57.27 9.54
N CYS A 15 4.90 57.31 9.46
CA CYS A 15 4.03 56.79 10.54
C CYS A 15 3.21 55.55 10.19
N LEU A 16 3.33 54.99 8.98
CA LEU A 16 2.58 53.79 8.57
C LEU A 16 3.38 52.48 8.68
N SER A 17 4.68 52.52 8.98
CA SER A 17 5.54 51.33 9.13
C SER A 17 5.56 50.73 10.53
N LEU A 18 4.91 51.35 11.52
CA LEU A 18 4.89 50.88 12.91
C LEU A 18 3.62 50.09 13.31
N LEU A 19 2.68 49.87 12.38
CA LEU A 19 1.43 49.13 12.66
C LEU A 19 1.36 47.72 12.03
N ALA A 20 2.43 47.26 11.35
CA ALA A 20 2.50 45.92 10.78
C ALA A 20 3.20 44.88 11.69
N ALA A 21 3.54 45.24 12.93
CA ALA A 21 4.25 44.38 13.88
C ALA A 21 3.30 43.81 14.96
N CYS A 22 2.18 43.24 14.56
CA CYS A 22 1.32 42.43 15.45
C CYS A 22 0.38 41.54 14.62
N GLN A 23 0.91 40.81 13.64
CA GLN A 23 0.24 39.58 13.22
C GLN A 23 0.88 38.44 14.01
N PRO A 24 0.10 37.66 14.79
CA PRO A 24 0.61 36.41 15.32
C PRO A 24 0.98 35.56 14.12
N SER A 25 2.28 35.47 13.83
CA SER A 25 2.78 34.47 12.91
C SER A 25 2.31 33.15 13.48
N ASN A 26 1.45 32.46 12.74
CA ASN A 26 1.08 31.08 13.05
C ASN A 26 2.34 30.25 12.83
N VAL A 27 3.25 30.24 13.82
CA VAL A 27 4.49 29.48 13.77
C VAL A 27 4.09 28.00 13.80
N VAL A 28 4.04 27.39 12.62
CA VAL A 28 3.81 25.95 12.49
C VAL A 28 4.96 25.23 13.19
N SER A 29 4.66 24.31 14.10
CA SER A 29 5.70 23.60 14.82
C SER A 29 6.57 22.78 13.87
N LYS A 30 7.86 22.66 14.18
CA LYS A 30 8.82 21.88 13.38
C LYS A 30 8.41 20.41 13.24
N VAL A 31 7.73 19.85 14.25
CA VAL A 31 7.20 18.48 14.26
C VAL A 31 6.12 18.32 13.19
N LYS A 32 5.15 19.23 13.17
CA LYS A 32 4.10 19.25 12.14
C LYS A 32 4.68 19.46 10.75
N GLN A 33 5.54 20.45 10.59
CA GLN A 33 6.15 20.77 9.30
C GLN A 33 6.87 19.54 8.72
N HIS A 34 7.68 18.85 9.53
CA HIS A 34 8.35 17.63 9.10
C HIS A 34 7.36 16.53 8.69
N THR A 35 6.32 16.30 9.49
CA THR A 35 5.29 15.30 9.20
C THR A 35 4.59 15.60 7.88
N VAL A 36 4.16 16.85 7.66
CA VAL A 36 3.57 17.31 6.40
C VAL A 36 4.53 17.12 5.21
N THR A 37 5.81 17.48 5.37
CA THR A 37 6.81 17.32 4.32
C THR A 37 6.97 15.85 3.89
N VAL A 38 7.03 14.92 4.85
CA VAL A 38 7.16 13.49 4.52
C VAL A 38 5.87 12.93 3.92
N LEU A 39 4.69 13.29 4.46
CA LEU A 39 3.40 12.84 3.89
C LEU A 39 3.16 13.36 2.47
N ASN A 40 3.75 14.51 2.10
CA ASN A 40 3.68 15.07 0.75
C ASN A 40 4.61 14.36 -0.25
N GLN A 41 5.47 13.44 0.21
CA GLN A 41 6.20 12.56 -0.69
C GLN A 41 5.23 11.62 -1.41
N LYS A 42 5.63 11.17 -2.60
CA LYS A 42 4.84 10.24 -3.40
C LYS A 42 5.11 8.80 -2.98
N ASP A 43 4.12 7.94 -3.21
CA ASP A 43 4.31 6.48 -3.26
C ASP A 43 4.99 5.89 -1.99
N GLN A 44 4.49 6.27 -0.82
CA GLN A 44 4.95 5.72 0.45
C GLN A 44 4.00 4.62 0.91
N VAL A 45 4.59 3.50 1.32
CA VAL A 45 3.91 2.39 1.97
C VAL A 45 4.50 2.23 3.35
N TRP A 46 3.63 2.23 4.35
CA TRP A 46 3.94 2.11 5.76
C TRP A 46 3.38 0.78 6.25
N ARG A 47 4.23 -0.10 6.76
CA ARG A 47 3.82 -1.36 7.36
C ARG A 47 3.63 -1.13 8.85
N GLU A 48 2.44 -1.43 9.36
CA GLU A 48 2.20 -1.50 10.80
C GLU A 48 3.16 -2.50 11.46
N THR A 49 3.70 -2.19 12.62
CA THR A 49 4.69 -3.04 13.31
C THR A 49 4.29 -3.31 14.76
N GLU A 50 3.63 -2.34 15.39
CA GLU A 50 3.28 -2.39 16.80
C GLU A 50 1.95 -1.67 17.02
N ALA A 51 1.23 -2.10 18.05
CA ALA A 51 0.05 -1.42 18.57
C ALA A 51 0.25 -1.09 20.05
N VAL A 52 -0.24 0.07 20.49
CA VAL A 52 -0.23 0.47 21.89
C VAL A 52 -1.64 0.40 22.44
N SER A 53 -1.79 -0.32 23.54
CA SER A 53 -3.05 -0.41 24.28
C SER A 53 -2.91 0.22 25.66
N ALA A 54 -4.01 0.69 26.24
CA ALA A 54 -4.07 1.17 27.61
C ALA A 54 -5.30 0.64 28.33
N THR A 55 -5.24 0.58 29.66
CA THR A 55 -6.41 0.34 30.49
C THR A 55 -7.10 1.67 30.80
N VAL A 56 -8.37 1.78 30.40
CA VAL A 56 -9.30 2.81 30.89
C VAL A 56 -9.83 2.31 32.23
N THR A 57 -9.58 3.07 33.30
CA THR A 57 -10.12 2.79 34.65
C THR A 57 -11.64 3.08 34.70
N SER A 58 -12.33 2.58 35.73
CA SER A 58 -13.76 2.91 35.94
C SER A 58 -14.02 4.41 36.16
N GLN A 59 -13.00 5.16 36.60
CA GLN A 59 -13.04 6.63 36.70
C GLN A 59 -12.67 7.34 35.37
N GLY A 60 -12.44 6.59 34.29
CA GLY A 60 -12.15 7.13 32.95
C GLY A 60 -10.71 7.61 32.73
N SER A 61 -9.80 7.35 33.66
CA SER A 61 -8.36 7.63 33.50
C SER A 61 -7.65 6.53 32.72
N LEU A 62 -6.68 6.90 31.88
CA LEU A 62 -5.80 5.98 31.15
C LEU A 62 -4.61 5.57 32.02
N LYS A 63 -4.31 4.27 32.06
CA LYS A 63 -3.14 3.69 32.75
C LYS A 63 -2.55 2.55 31.93
N ASN A 64 -1.32 2.14 32.29
CA ASN A 64 -0.66 0.94 31.79
C ASN A 64 -0.58 0.88 30.27
N GLU A 65 -0.05 1.93 29.64
CA GLU A 65 0.23 1.87 28.21
C GLU A 65 1.25 0.76 27.92
N GLN A 66 0.85 -0.18 27.07
CA GLN A 66 1.65 -1.34 26.67
C GLN A 66 1.72 -1.40 25.16
N VAL A 67 2.96 -1.39 24.65
CA VAL A 67 3.27 -1.69 23.25
C VAL A 67 3.37 -3.19 23.07
N LYS A 68 2.81 -3.69 21.98
CA LYS A 68 2.92 -5.09 21.57
C LYS A 68 3.13 -5.15 20.06
N PRO A 69 3.94 -6.10 19.56
CA PRO A 69 3.96 -6.40 18.13
C PRO A 69 2.53 -6.69 17.65
N ASP A 70 2.11 -6.07 16.55
CA ASP A 70 0.81 -6.33 15.96
C ASP A 70 0.98 -7.20 14.70
N ASN A 71 0.37 -8.39 14.71
CA ASN A 71 0.41 -9.33 13.59
C ASN A 71 -0.76 -9.11 12.60
N LYS A 72 -1.69 -8.20 12.90
CA LYS A 72 -2.79 -7.83 11.99
C LYS A 72 -2.27 -7.09 10.76
N LEU A 73 -1.15 -6.36 10.90
CA LEU A 73 -0.29 -5.79 9.85
C LEU A 73 -1.07 -5.14 8.71
N SER A 74 -1.78 -4.05 9.01
CA SER A 74 -2.45 -3.25 7.97
C SER A 74 -1.45 -2.27 7.33
N PRO A 75 -1.45 -2.10 5.99
CA PRO A 75 -0.64 -1.07 5.36
C PRO A 75 -1.34 0.29 5.47
N ALA A 76 -0.58 1.34 5.77
CA ALA A 76 -0.98 2.71 5.43
C ALA A 76 -0.27 3.13 4.14
N ILE A 77 -1.01 3.63 3.16
CA ILE A 77 -0.45 4.11 1.89
C ILE A 77 -0.62 5.62 1.85
N THR A 78 0.46 6.36 1.62
CA THR A 78 0.41 7.82 1.47
C THR A 78 1.03 8.26 0.16
N ASN A 79 0.36 9.16 -0.56
CA ASN A 79 0.88 9.72 -1.80
C ASN A 79 0.46 11.18 -1.96
N ALA A 80 1.44 12.06 -2.04
CA ALA A 80 1.25 13.50 -2.26
C ALA A 80 0.26 14.13 -1.26
N GLY A 81 0.41 13.80 0.02
CA GLY A 81 -0.38 14.36 1.11
C GLY A 81 -1.75 13.74 1.30
N LYS A 82 -2.08 12.68 0.56
CA LYS A 82 -3.29 11.88 0.75
C LYS A 82 -2.96 10.54 1.38
N PHE A 83 -3.87 10.02 2.21
CA PHE A 83 -3.86 8.65 2.69
C PHE A 83 -4.86 7.83 1.88
N TYR A 84 -4.51 6.58 1.62
CA TYR A 84 -5.31 5.67 0.83
C TYR A 84 -5.58 4.38 1.60
N SER A 85 -6.84 4.00 1.55
CA SER A 85 -7.38 2.69 1.89
C SER A 85 -8.45 2.37 0.83
N VAL A 86 -9.54 1.67 1.18
CA VAL A 86 -10.76 1.63 0.35
C VAL A 86 -11.31 3.03 0.02
N ALA A 87 -10.97 4.04 0.84
CA ALA A 87 -11.30 5.45 0.61
C ALA A 87 -10.04 6.35 0.54
N THR A 88 -10.21 7.55 -0.03
CA THR A 88 -9.18 8.59 -0.08
C THR A 88 -9.37 9.58 1.06
N PHE A 89 -8.32 9.84 1.84
CA PHE A 89 -8.31 10.85 2.90
C PHE A 89 -7.29 11.94 2.59
N LYS A 90 -7.65 13.20 2.86
CA LYS A 90 -6.78 14.38 2.75
C LYS A 90 -6.39 14.87 4.12
N GLN A 91 -5.24 15.55 4.21
CA GLN A 91 -4.82 16.21 5.45
C GLN A 91 -5.85 17.23 5.93
N SER A 92 -5.98 17.34 7.25
CA SER A 92 -6.90 18.21 7.98
C SER A 92 -6.24 18.70 9.27
N ASP A 93 -6.97 19.50 10.04
CA ASP A 93 -6.57 20.00 11.35
C ASP A 93 -7.46 19.46 12.48
N TYR A 94 -6.93 19.57 13.70
CA TYR A 94 -7.61 19.10 14.90
C TYR A 94 -8.97 19.77 15.13
N ALA A 95 -9.11 21.06 14.84
CA ALA A 95 -10.34 21.79 15.10
C ALA A 95 -11.49 21.28 14.21
N THR A 96 -11.18 21.00 12.95
CA THR A 96 -12.09 20.43 11.96
C THR A 96 -12.53 19.03 12.38
N ILE A 97 -11.58 18.15 12.73
CA ILE A 97 -11.89 16.79 13.17
C ILE A 97 -12.68 16.78 14.48
N LYS A 98 -12.26 17.57 15.47
CA LYS A 98 -12.96 17.69 16.75
C LYS A 98 -14.41 18.16 16.56
N LYS A 99 -14.63 19.18 15.74
CA LYS A 99 -15.98 19.68 15.42
C LYS A 99 -16.82 18.62 14.72
N ALA A 100 -16.25 17.87 13.78
CA ALA A 100 -16.94 16.79 13.09
C ALA A 100 -17.34 15.66 14.04
N ILE A 101 -16.45 15.27 14.96
CA ILE A 101 -16.74 14.27 16.02
C ILE A 101 -17.86 14.79 16.93
N GLN A 102 -17.76 16.03 17.42
CA GLN A 102 -18.74 16.60 18.35
C GLN A 102 -20.13 16.82 17.74
N LYS A 103 -20.22 17.06 16.43
CA LYS A 103 -21.50 17.21 15.72
C LYS A 103 -22.25 15.88 15.57
N ASN A 104 -21.55 14.76 15.68
CA ASN A 104 -22.15 13.46 15.44
C ASN A 104 -22.99 13.00 16.66
N GLU A 105 -24.31 12.98 16.48
CA GLU A 105 -25.28 12.60 17.51
C GLU A 105 -25.17 11.13 17.95
N ALA A 106 -24.57 10.26 17.13
CA ALA A 106 -24.34 8.86 17.47
C ALA A 106 -23.16 8.66 18.44
N GLN A 107 -22.43 9.73 18.80
CA GLN A 107 -21.31 9.62 19.73
C GLN A 107 -21.79 9.30 21.15
N PRO A 108 -21.15 8.34 21.84
CA PRO A 108 -21.50 8.04 23.21
C PRO A 108 -21.18 9.24 24.12
N LYS A 109 -22.06 9.53 25.08
CA LYS A 109 -21.84 10.57 26.10
C LYS A 109 -20.57 10.35 26.93
N THR A 110 -20.03 9.12 26.91
CA THR A 110 -18.82 8.71 27.61
C THR A 110 -17.54 8.94 26.80
N LEU A 111 -17.62 9.54 25.61
CA LEU A 111 -16.47 9.92 24.79
C LEU A 111 -15.61 10.96 25.50
N ARG A 112 -14.30 10.73 25.56
CA ARG A 112 -13.31 11.63 26.14
C ARG A 112 -12.23 11.92 25.10
N PHE A 113 -11.96 13.21 24.89
CA PHE A 113 -10.80 13.65 24.12
C PHE A 113 -9.54 13.57 24.97
N VAL A 114 -8.44 13.20 24.34
CA VAL A 114 -7.14 13.10 25.02
C VAL A 114 -6.50 14.46 25.21
N THR A 115 -5.64 14.55 26.23
CA THR A 115 -4.79 15.71 26.50
C THR A 115 -3.43 15.56 25.80
N VAL A 116 -2.69 16.67 25.64
CA VAL A 116 -1.31 16.66 25.12
C VAL A 116 -0.42 15.73 25.95
N LYS A 117 -0.59 15.72 27.29
CA LYS A 117 0.15 14.82 28.18
C LYS A 117 -0.09 13.35 27.87
N GLN A 118 -1.36 12.97 27.63
CA GLN A 118 -1.72 11.60 27.26
C GLN A 118 -1.17 11.23 25.88
N VAL A 119 -1.24 12.13 24.90
CA VAL A 119 -0.65 11.89 23.58
C VAL A 119 0.87 11.68 23.68
N ASN A 120 1.58 12.53 24.41
CA ASN A 120 3.03 12.37 24.59
C ASN A 120 3.38 11.09 25.36
N ALA A 121 2.52 10.62 26.28
CA ALA A 121 2.70 9.31 26.91
C ALA A 121 2.57 8.19 25.87
N THR A 122 1.51 8.21 25.05
CA THR A 122 1.29 7.21 24.00
C THR A 122 2.43 7.20 22.97
N LEU A 123 2.85 8.38 22.49
CA LEU A 123 3.99 8.53 21.57
C LEU A 123 5.29 7.97 22.18
N LYS A 124 5.55 8.24 23.46
CA LYS A 124 6.71 7.69 24.16
C LYS A 124 6.63 6.16 24.28
N ALA A 125 5.45 5.61 24.57
CA ALA A 125 5.23 4.16 24.64
C ALA A 125 5.47 3.48 23.27
N MET A 126 5.18 4.19 22.17
CA MET A 126 5.49 3.79 20.80
C MET A 126 6.98 3.98 20.40
N GLY A 127 7.81 4.56 21.27
CA GLY A 127 9.23 4.79 20.99
C GLY A 127 9.57 6.11 20.29
N ALA A 128 8.61 7.03 20.11
CA ALA A 128 8.92 8.37 19.61
C ALA A 128 9.76 9.17 20.63
N THR A 129 10.76 9.90 20.15
CA THR A 129 11.59 10.76 21.00
C THR A 129 11.11 12.20 21.00
N LYS A 130 10.41 12.61 19.94
CA LYS A 130 9.82 13.95 19.81
C LYS A 130 8.51 14.03 20.58
N GLN A 131 8.30 15.17 21.22
CA GLN A 131 7.05 15.51 21.91
C GLN A 131 6.31 16.62 21.17
N ILE A 132 4.99 16.57 21.24
CA ILE A 132 4.13 17.67 20.82
C ILE A 132 3.90 18.65 21.98
N LYS A 133 3.69 19.92 21.65
CA LYS A 133 3.32 20.99 22.60
C LYS A 133 1.84 21.31 22.55
N ALA A 134 1.22 21.08 21.40
CA ALA A 134 -0.21 21.24 21.19
C ALA A 134 -0.75 20.11 20.30
N LEU A 135 -2.04 19.79 20.43
CA LEU A 135 -2.68 18.78 19.56
C LEU A 135 -2.67 19.20 18.08
N THR A 136 -2.51 20.49 17.80
CA THR A 136 -2.34 21.07 16.46
C THR A 136 -0.99 20.78 15.83
N ASP A 137 -0.03 20.21 16.58
CA ASP A 137 1.28 19.73 16.08
C ASP A 137 1.18 18.41 15.33
N LEU A 138 0.08 17.67 15.50
CA LEU A 138 -0.22 16.48 14.73
C LEU A 138 -0.87 16.85 13.39
N VAL A 139 -0.74 15.93 12.43
CA VAL A 139 -1.51 15.96 11.18
C VAL A 139 -2.74 15.09 11.37
N TYR A 140 -3.89 15.53 10.87
CA TYR A 140 -5.14 14.77 10.92
C TYR A 140 -5.59 14.46 9.50
N THR A 141 -6.53 13.55 9.34
CA THR A 141 -7.07 13.20 8.04
C THR A 141 -8.59 13.24 8.04
N GLN A 142 -9.17 13.58 6.89
CA GLN A 142 -10.62 13.52 6.66
C GLN A 142 -10.85 12.94 5.27
N GLN A 143 -11.95 12.22 5.08
CA GLN A 143 -12.27 11.69 3.75
C GLN A 143 -12.41 12.84 2.75
N ALA A 144 -11.86 12.64 1.55
CA ALA A 144 -11.79 13.69 0.53
C ALA A 144 -13.18 14.13 0.04
N ASP A 145 -14.15 13.21 -0.01
CA ASP A 145 -15.54 13.41 -0.46
C ASP A 145 -16.51 13.86 0.66
N GLY A 146 -16.06 13.88 1.92
CA GLY A 146 -16.85 14.32 3.07
C GLY A 146 -17.96 13.36 3.52
N HIS A 147 -18.01 12.12 3.03
CA HIS A 147 -19.13 11.20 3.28
C HIS A 147 -18.98 10.29 4.52
N THR A 148 -17.77 10.03 5.03
CA THR A 148 -17.55 9.17 6.21
C THR A 148 -17.33 9.93 7.51
N PHE A 149 -17.50 9.17 8.59
CA PHE A 149 -17.13 9.52 9.94
C PHE A 149 -15.68 10.05 9.99
N PRO A 150 -15.42 11.18 10.65
CA PRO A 150 -14.06 11.68 10.81
C PRO A 150 -13.21 10.66 11.57
N SER A 151 -12.07 10.25 11.00
CA SER A 151 -11.03 9.54 11.74
C SER A 151 -10.64 10.39 12.95
N ASN A 152 -10.61 9.78 14.13
CA ASN A 152 -10.18 10.43 15.35
C ASN A 152 -8.68 10.23 15.59
N ASP A 153 -7.89 10.10 14.52
CA ASP A 153 -6.48 9.75 14.59
C ASP A 153 -5.60 10.96 14.28
N GLY A 154 -4.56 11.13 15.08
CA GLY A 154 -3.52 12.12 14.89
C GLY A 154 -2.21 11.44 14.49
N TYR A 155 -1.55 11.98 13.47
CA TYR A 155 -0.35 11.42 12.88
C TYR A 155 0.88 12.27 13.17
N LEU A 156 1.99 11.60 13.46
CA LEU A 156 3.33 12.17 13.61
C LEU A 156 4.35 11.29 12.89
N ILE A 157 5.30 11.89 12.18
CA ILE A 157 6.42 11.15 11.59
C ILE A 157 7.73 11.50 12.30
N GLU A 158 8.50 10.47 12.65
CA GLU A 158 9.87 10.60 13.15
C GLU A 158 10.78 9.54 12.52
N GLY A 159 11.78 9.99 11.77
CA GLY A 159 12.69 9.09 11.06
C GLY A 159 11.95 8.25 10.04
N ASP A 160 11.96 6.93 10.23
CA ASP A 160 11.28 5.96 9.35
C ASP A 160 9.95 5.46 9.94
N HIS A 161 9.46 6.08 11.01
CA HIS A 161 8.22 5.71 11.67
C HIS A 161 7.11 6.74 11.45
N LEU A 162 5.92 6.23 11.14
CA LEU A 162 4.65 6.95 11.19
C LEU A 162 3.93 6.46 12.45
N TYR A 163 3.65 7.38 13.36
CA TYR A 163 2.90 7.13 14.57
C TYR A 163 1.47 7.61 14.38
N GLU A 164 0.53 6.70 14.59
CA GLU A 164 -0.89 6.99 14.68
C GLU A 164 -1.29 7.02 16.15
N VAL A 165 -1.96 8.08 16.59
CA VAL A 165 -2.46 8.22 17.96
C VAL A 165 -3.97 8.44 17.93
N ILE A 166 -4.71 7.60 18.64
CA ILE A 166 -6.17 7.71 18.75
C ILE A 166 -6.51 8.83 19.75
N MET A 167 -7.26 9.82 19.28
CA MET A 167 -7.46 11.11 19.96
C MET A 167 -8.71 11.18 20.83
N ALA A 168 -9.55 10.16 20.77
CA ALA A 168 -10.67 10.01 21.68
C ALA A 168 -10.88 8.55 22.08
N TYR A 169 -11.33 8.33 23.31
CA TYR A 169 -11.67 7.01 23.81
C TYR A 169 -12.97 7.08 24.59
N THR A 170 -13.67 5.94 24.68
CA THR A 170 -14.92 5.84 25.43
C THR A 170 -14.64 5.30 26.83
N THR A 171 -15.43 5.77 27.79
CA THR A 171 -15.37 5.32 29.19
C THR A 171 -16.60 4.48 29.51
N GLY A 172 -16.49 3.61 30.50
CA GLY A 172 -17.57 2.74 30.96
C GLY A 172 -17.49 2.50 32.47
N GLY A 173 -18.51 1.86 33.05
CA GLY A 173 -18.55 1.59 34.49
C GLY A 173 -17.44 0.63 34.98
N ASN A 174 -16.90 -0.20 34.08
CA ASN A 174 -15.84 -1.16 34.35
C ASN A 174 -14.54 -0.77 33.65
N ALA A 175 -13.42 -1.20 34.21
CA ALA A 175 -12.13 -1.03 33.56
C ALA A 175 -12.09 -1.84 32.26
N SER A 176 -11.52 -1.26 31.20
CA SER A 176 -11.45 -1.88 29.88
C SER A 176 -10.13 -1.56 29.19
N THR A 177 -9.73 -2.40 28.23
CA THR A 177 -8.56 -2.13 27.40
C THR A 177 -9.00 -1.42 26.13
N VAL A 178 -8.29 -0.35 25.75
CA VAL A 178 -8.53 0.39 24.51
C VAL A 178 -7.25 0.45 23.69
N ASN A 179 -7.38 0.42 22.36
CA ASN A 179 -6.29 0.81 21.48
C ASN A 179 -6.02 2.31 21.65
N ARG A 180 -4.74 2.69 21.68
CA ARG A 180 -4.28 4.08 21.81
C ARG A 180 -3.53 4.55 20.57
N GLY A 181 -3.07 3.65 19.71
CA GLY A 181 -2.32 4.02 18.53
C GLY A 181 -1.53 2.85 17.94
N ASN A 182 -0.99 3.09 16.76
CA ASN A 182 -0.27 2.10 15.98
C ASN A 182 1.04 2.73 15.46
N VAL A 183 2.09 1.91 15.41
CA VAL A 183 3.40 2.29 14.86
C VAL A 183 3.55 1.65 13.50
N TYR A 184 3.85 2.45 12.49
CA TYR A 184 4.15 1.97 11.16
C TYR A 184 5.59 2.30 10.78
N SER A 185 6.24 1.40 10.04
CA SER A 185 7.57 1.61 9.47
C SER A 185 7.51 1.70 7.95
N ARG A 186 8.22 2.67 7.36
CA ARG A 186 8.45 2.70 5.90
C ARG A 186 9.61 1.80 5.45
N LYS A 187 10.39 1.25 6.38
CA LYS A 187 11.44 0.27 6.08
C LYS A 187 10.80 -1.07 5.77
N ILE A 188 10.77 -1.40 4.49
CA ILE A 188 10.24 -2.65 3.97
C ILE A 188 11.34 -3.27 3.10
N LYS A 189 11.74 -4.50 3.43
CA LYS A 189 12.94 -5.16 2.88
C LYS A 189 12.82 -5.49 1.40
N TYR A 190 11.65 -5.95 0.96
CA TYR A 190 11.41 -6.37 -0.41
C TYR A 190 10.50 -5.38 -1.12
N GLY A 191 11.10 -4.45 -1.84
CA GLY A 191 10.36 -3.54 -2.71
C GLY A 191 11.25 -3.07 -3.85
N THR A 192 10.63 -2.72 -4.95
CA THR A 192 11.32 -2.12 -6.09
C THR A 192 11.81 -0.72 -5.71
N THR A 193 13.08 -0.43 -5.98
CA THR A 193 13.70 0.89 -5.70
C THR A 193 13.87 1.74 -6.96
N LYS A 194 13.67 1.14 -8.14
CA LYS A 194 13.76 1.78 -9.45
C LYS A 194 12.78 1.13 -10.40
N GLN A 195 12.13 1.93 -11.24
CA GLN A 195 11.29 1.43 -12.33
C GLN A 195 12.10 0.47 -13.22
N LEU A 196 11.57 -0.73 -13.42
CA LEU A 196 12.12 -1.73 -14.36
C LEU A 196 11.28 -1.79 -15.63
N THR A 197 11.90 -2.23 -16.72
CA THR A 197 11.21 -2.53 -17.98
C THR A 197 10.97 -4.03 -18.15
N PHE A 198 10.04 -4.41 -19.04
CA PHE A 198 9.80 -5.81 -19.39
C PHE A 198 11.07 -6.51 -19.94
N SER A 199 11.86 -5.82 -20.77
CA SER A 199 13.08 -6.38 -21.34
C SER A 199 14.18 -6.60 -20.29
N GLU A 200 14.25 -5.76 -19.26
CA GLU A 200 15.21 -5.93 -18.17
C GLU A 200 14.94 -7.17 -17.33
N VAL A 201 13.67 -7.57 -17.20
CA VAL A 201 13.27 -8.75 -16.41
C VAL A 201 13.08 -10.02 -17.23
N ALA A 202 13.03 -9.94 -18.56
CA ALA A 202 12.91 -11.09 -19.45
C ALA A 202 14.09 -12.08 -19.28
N GLY A 203 13.80 -13.38 -19.28
CA GLY A 203 14.78 -14.46 -19.14
C GLY A 203 14.45 -15.45 -18.02
N THR A 204 15.41 -16.33 -17.73
CA THR A 204 15.27 -17.42 -16.75
C THR A 204 15.64 -16.95 -15.35
N TRP A 205 14.85 -17.38 -14.36
CA TRP A 205 15.00 -17.06 -12.95
C TRP A 205 15.01 -18.34 -12.13
N GLN A 206 15.89 -18.42 -11.14
CA GLN A 206 16.01 -19.62 -10.29
C GLN A 206 16.19 -19.27 -8.82
N SER A 207 15.50 -19.98 -7.94
CA SER A 207 15.70 -19.90 -6.48
C SER A 207 16.84 -20.81 -6.01
N ALA A 208 17.29 -20.63 -4.77
CA ALA A 208 18.29 -21.52 -4.19
C ALA A 208 17.81 -22.99 -4.04
N ALA A 209 16.50 -23.19 -3.90
CA ALA A 209 15.88 -24.52 -3.82
C ALA A 209 15.70 -25.18 -5.21
N GLY A 210 16.04 -24.47 -6.29
CA GLY A 210 15.92 -24.98 -7.65
C GLY A 210 14.62 -24.61 -8.36
N ASP A 211 13.65 -23.97 -7.67
CA ASP A 211 12.43 -23.45 -8.30
C ASP A 211 12.77 -22.58 -9.50
N GLN A 212 12.06 -22.77 -10.60
CA GLN A 212 12.30 -22.02 -11.83
C GLN A 212 11.11 -21.17 -12.23
N ALA A 213 11.41 -20.00 -12.78
CA ALA A 213 10.48 -19.13 -13.47
C ALA A 213 11.12 -18.62 -14.77
N THR A 214 10.32 -18.37 -15.79
CA THR A 214 10.76 -17.74 -17.03
C THR A 214 9.87 -16.58 -17.36
N VAL A 215 10.48 -15.44 -17.64
CA VAL A 215 9.77 -14.24 -18.06
C VAL A 215 9.96 -14.05 -19.56
N ARG A 216 8.86 -14.12 -20.30
CA ARG A 216 8.83 -13.95 -21.76
C ARG A 216 7.48 -13.41 -22.18
N ASP A 217 7.45 -12.60 -23.24
CA ASP A 217 6.21 -12.07 -23.81
C ASP A 217 5.30 -11.37 -22.78
N ASN A 218 5.92 -10.65 -21.83
CA ASN A 218 5.27 -10.00 -20.69
C ASN A 218 4.49 -10.94 -19.77
N GLN A 219 4.88 -12.21 -19.71
CA GLN A 219 4.32 -13.23 -18.82
C GLN A 219 5.43 -13.84 -17.99
N LEU A 220 5.12 -14.20 -16.75
CA LEU A 220 5.96 -15.03 -15.92
C LEU A 220 5.32 -16.42 -15.87
N VAL A 221 6.07 -17.44 -16.26
CA VAL A 221 5.66 -18.85 -16.19
C VAL A 221 6.57 -19.56 -15.19
N THR A 222 5.99 -20.37 -14.32
CA THR A 222 6.68 -21.18 -13.31
C THR A 222 6.30 -22.64 -13.45
N ILE A 223 7.13 -23.53 -12.89
CA ILE A 223 6.80 -24.94 -12.72
C ILE A 223 6.34 -25.13 -11.28
N GLN A 224 5.09 -25.56 -11.08
CA GLN A 224 4.52 -25.85 -9.76
C GLN A 224 3.76 -27.16 -9.84
N ASN A 225 4.08 -28.12 -8.96
CA ASN A 225 3.43 -29.44 -8.93
C ASN A 225 3.36 -30.14 -10.30
N LYS A 226 4.46 -30.10 -11.06
CA LYS A 226 4.58 -30.64 -12.45
C LYS A 226 3.73 -29.92 -13.50
N SER A 227 3.10 -28.80 -13.15
CA SER A 227 2.30 -27.98 -14.03
C SER A 227 3.00 -26.68 -14.37
N TYR A 228 2.64 -26.08 -15.50
CA TYR A 228 3.05 -24.75 -15.88
C TYR A 228 1.99 -23.74 -15.46
N VAL A 229 2.39 -22.80 -14.61
CA VAL A 229 1.50 -21.78 -14.04
C VAL A 229 1.99 -20.42 -14.47
N ARG A 230 1.10 -19.55 -14.96
CA ARG A 230 1.51 -18.23 -15.42
C ARG A 230 0.71 -17.08 -14.82
N GLY A 231 1.34 -15.91 -14.85
CA GLY A 231 0.68 -14.63 -14.70
C GLY A 231 1.23 -13.59 -15.66
N LYS A 232 0.48 -12.52 -15.88
CA LYS A 232 0.98 -11.38 -16.63
C LYS A 232 1.97 -10.59 -15.77
N VAL A 233 3.04 -10.13 -16.39
CA VAL A 233 3.90 -9.11 -15.80
C VAL A 233 3.19 -7.77 -15.97
N GLU A 234 2.87 -7.13 -14.86
CA GLU A 234 2.17 -5.87 -14.74
C GLU A 234 3.14 -4.77 -14.33
N ASN A 235 3.21 -3.70 -15.12
CA ASN A 235 3.92 -2.48 -14.75
C ASN A 235 2.95 -1.53 -14.05
N LEU A 236 3.01 -1.37 -12.73
CA LEU A 236 2.02 -0.56 -12.00
C LEU A 236 2.10 0.94 -12.31
N SER A 237 3.14 1.41 -13.01
CA SER A 237 3.32 2.84 -13.32
C SER A 237 2.24 3.41 -14.23
N HIS A 238 1.53 2.55 -14.99
CA HIS A 238 0.43 2.95 -15.86
C HIS A 238 -0.83 3.37 -15.08
N LEU A 239 -0.98 2.90 -13.84
CA LEU A 239 -2.08 3.28 -12.96
C LEU A 239 -1.67 4.53 -12.17
N GLN A 240 -2.22 5.67 -12.55
CA GLN A 240 -1.90 6.94 -11.89
C GLN A 240 -2.40 6.97 -10.45
N GLY A 241 -1.46 7.05 -9.48
CA GLY A 241 -1.69 7.34 -8.05
C GLY A 241 -3.01 6.83 -7.47
N GLU A 242 -4.02 7.70 -7.42
CA GLU A 242 -5.33 7.39 -6.86
C GLU A 242 -6.05 6.20 -7.54
N LYS A 243 -5.86 5.97 -8.84
CA LYS A 243 -6.42 4.79 -9.53
C LYS A 243 -5.80 3.48 -9.03
N LEU A 244 -4.51 3.50 -8.70
CA LEU A 244 -3.82 2.33 -8.15
C LEU A 244 -4.24 2.10 -6.70
N TYR A 245 -4.13 3.13 -5.86
CA TYR A 245 -4.31 2.95 -4.41
C TYR A 245 -5.75 2.77 -3.97
N ARG A 246 -6.75 3.12 -4.80
CA ARG A 246 -8.15 2.78 -4.56
C ARG A 246 -8.56 1.43 -5.17
N ASN A 247 -7.66 0.75 -5.88
CA ASN A 247 -7.94 -0.56 -6.41
C ASN A 247 -7.99 -1.58 -5.26
N THR A 248 -9.14 -2.26 -5.11
CA THR A 248 -9.37 -3.23 -4.03
C THR A 248 -8.40 -4.40 -4.10
N ALA A 249 -8.14 -4.95 -5.29
CA ALA A 249 -7.20 -6.05 -5.47
C ALA A 249 -5.78 -5.63 -5.06
N TYR A 250 -5.32 -4.47 -5.54
CA TYR A 250 -4.03 -3.91 -5.13
C TYR A 250 -3.93 -3.78 -3.61
N SER A 251 -4.96 -3.25 -2.96
CA SER A 251 -4.99 -3.04 -1.50
C SER A 251 -4.92 -4.36 -0.73
N LEU A 252 -5.63 -5.39 -1.20
CA LEU A 252 -5.57 -6.74 -0.64
C LEU A 252 -4.18 -7.36 -0.80
N ARG A 253 -3.58 -7.28 -2.00
CA ARG A 253 -2.22 -7.77 -2.25
C ARG A 253 -1.18 -7.02 -1.41
N GLN A 254 -1.30 -5.69 -1.31
CA GLN A 254 -0.41 -4.88 -0.48
C GLN A 254 -0.48 -5.31 1.00
N THR A 255 -1.68 -5.62 1.50
CA THR A 255 -1.88 -6.13 2.87
C THR A 255 -1.21 -7.49 3.08
N GLN A 256 -1.30 -8.40 2.10
CA GLN A 256 -0.61 -9.68 2.16
C GLN A 256 0.93 -9.51 2.11
N LEU A 257 1.41 -8.60 1.27
CA LEU A 257 2.85 -8.38 1.07
C LEU A 257 3.53 -7.75 2.27
N VAL A 258 2.91 -6.75 2.93
CA VAL A 258 3.54 -6.10 4.09
C VAL A 258 3.77 -7.08 5.24
N LYS A 259 2.94 -8.13 5.36
CA LYS A 259 3.11 -9.23 6.32
C LYS A 259 4.42 -9.98 6.14
N GLN A 260 4.93 -10.01 4.92
CA GLN A 260 6.16 -10.69 4.52
C GLN A 260 7.31 -9.71 4.26
N ASP A 261 7.24 -8.50 4.83
CA ASP A 261 8.26 -7.46 4.66
C ASP A 261 8.45 -7.06 3.18
N ALA A 262 7.36 -7.14 2.41
CA ALA A 262 7.32 -6.80 0.99
C ALA A 262 6.33 -5.67 0.68
N LYS A 263 6.55 -4.93 -0.41
CA LYS A 263 5.61 -3.91 -0.89
C LYS A 263 5.56 -3.78 -2.40
N LEU A 264 4.38 -3.38 -2.86
CA LEU A 264 4.20 -2.78 -4.18
C LEU A 264 4.26 -1.26 -4.04
N THR A 265 4.60 -0.64 -5.14
CA THR A 265 4.70 0.80 -5.33
C THR A 265 4.23 1.11 -6.73
N GLN A 266 3.95 2.37 -7.04
CA GLN A 266 3.65 2.78 -8.42
C GLN A 266 4.79 2.41 -9.39
N GLN A 267 6.02 2.27 -8.90
CA GLN A 267 7.17 1.88 -9.71
C GLN A 267 7.36 0.36 -9.88
N SER A 268 6.50 -0.44 -9.27
CA SER A 268 6.68 -1.89 -9.25
C SER A 268 6.39 -2.50 -10.62
N LEU A 269 7.28 -3.40 -11.03
CA LEU A 269 6.99 -4.43 -12.02
C LEU A 269 6.75 -5.73 -11.25
N VAL A 270 5.62 -6.37 -11.48
CA VAL A 270 5.15 -7.50 -10.67
C VAL A 270 4.40 -8.51 -11.52
N ALA A 271 4.41 -9.79 -11.16
CA ALA A 271 3.46 -10.77 -11.65
C ALA A 271 2.81 -11.47 -10.44
N GLY A 272 1.69 -12.14 -10.64
CA GLY A 272 1.19 -13.12 -9.67
C GLY A 272 0.82 -14.42 -10.34
N ASP A 273 0.22 -15.35 -9.61
CA ASP A 273 -0.35 -16.56 -10.19
C ASP A 273 -1.64 -17.00 -9.47
N LEU A 274 -2.27 -18.05 -10.00
CA LEU A 274 -3.52 -18.61 -9.46
C LEU A 274 -3.39 -19.27 -8.08
N TYR A 275 -2.17 -19.38 -7.54
CA TYR A 275 -1.90 -19.93 -6.21
C TYR A 275 -1.49 -18.84 -5.21
N ASP A 276 -1.92 -17.61 -5.45
CA ASP A 276 -1.68 -16.43 -4.59
C ASP A 276 -0.18 -16.12 -4.38
N ASN A 277 0.70 -16.58 -5.27
CA ASN A 277 2.08 -16.08 -5.27
C ASN A 277 2.14 -14.72 -5.95
N MET A 278 2.92 -13.81 -5.36
CA MET A 278 3.28 -12.53 -5.96
C MET A 278 4.78 -12.50 -6.23
N TYR A 279 5.15 -12.27 -7.48
CA TYR A 279 6.52 -12.19 -7.97
C TYR A 279 6.92 -10.72 -8.17
N LEU A 280 7.65 -10.17 -7.21
CA LEU A 280 8.11 -8.78 -7.20
C LEU A 280 9.51 -8.70 -7.81
N PHE A 281 9.64 -7.96 -8.92
CA PHE A 281 10.96 -7.70 -9.51
C PHE A 281 11.66 -6.57 -8.74
N LEU A 282 12.62 -6.96 -7.90
CA LEU A 282 13.35 -6.03 -7.01
C LEU A 282 14.48 -5.31 -7.76
N SER A 283 15.09 -5.98 -8.73
CA SER A 283 16.12 -5.45 -9.63
C SER A 283 16.17 -6.26 -10.93
N LYS A 284 17.07 -5.88 -11.86
CA LYS A 284 17.34 -6.64 -13.10
C LYS A 284 17.79 -8.09 -12.86
N THR A 285 18.27 -8.41 -11.66
CA THR A 285 18.88 -9.71 -11.34
C THR A 285 18.25 -10.39 -10.13
N LYS A 286 17.31 -9.74 -9.43
CA LYS A 286 16.68 -10.26 -8.22
C LYS A 286 15.16 -10.11 -8.26
N MET A 287 14.46 -11.21 -8.00
CA MET A 287 13.01 -11.28 -7.88
C MET A 287 12.65 -11.96 -6.56
N ALA A 288 11.57 -11.52 -5.92
CA ALA A 288 11.03 -12.16 -4.72
C ALA A 288 9.66 -12.75 -5.05
N ARG A 289 9.50 -14.07 -4.87
CA ARG A 289 8.18 -14.70 -4.78
C ARG A 289 7.71 -14.59 -3.33
N VAL A 290 6.55 -14.00 -3.12
CA VAL A 290 5.95 -13.75 -1.81
C VAL A 290 4.58 -14.39 -1.76
N ASN A 291 4.32 -15.16 -0.71
CA ASN A 291 3.01 -15.75 -0.43
C ASN A 291 2.80 -15.81 1.09
N THR A 292 1.72 -16.44 1.55
CA THR A 292 1.42 -16.58 2.98
C THR A 292 2.50 -17.32 3.78
N ASN A 293 3.27 -18.20 3.14
CA ASN A 293 4.30 -19.03 3.78
C ASN A 293 5.65 -18.33 3.89
N GLY A 294 5.87 -17.20 3.19
CA GLY A 294 7.11 -16.44 3.28
C GLY A 294 7.58 -15.85 1.96
N VAL A 295 8.90 -15.59 1.91
CA VAL A 295 9.59 -15.01 0.76
C VAL A 295 10.64 -15.97 0.22
N THR A 296 10.54 -16.33 -1.06
CA THR A 296 11.57 -17.05 -1.82
C THR A 296 12.28 -16.09 -2.77
N ILE A 297 13.61 -16.06 -2.73
CA ILE A 297 14.42 -15.21 -3.62
C ILE A 297 14.86 -15.98 -4.86
N PHE A 298 14.62 -15.37 -6.01
CA PHE A 298 15.08 -15.82 -7.32
C PHE A 298 16.19 -14.91 -7.83
N THR A 299 17.18 -15.52 -8.48
CA THR A 299 18.26 -14.81 -9.19
C THR A 299 18.12 -15.07 -10.68
N LYS A 300 18.34 -14.04 -11.50
CA LYS A 300 18.36 -14.19 -12.95
C LYS A 300 19.56 -15.04 -13.38
N LYS A 301 19.34 -15.98 -14.29
CA LYS A 301 20.37 -16.88 -14.82
C LYS A 301 20.53 -16.64 -16.32
N ALA A 302 21.74 -16.87 -16.83
CA ALA A 302 22.03 -16.91 -18.26
C ALA A 302 21.67 -18.26 -18.91
N ALA A 303 21.36 -19.27 -18.09
CA ALA A 303 21.02 -20.61 -18.56
C ALA A 303 19.68 -20.66 -19.29
N GLN A 304 19.57 -21.60 -20.21
CA GLN A 304 18.33 -21.88 -20.94
C GLN A 304 17.22 -22.31 -19.98
N SER A 305 15.99 -21.91 -20.28
CA SER A 305 14.82 -22.26 -19.49
C SER A 305 14.55 -23.77 -19.53
N GLN A 306 14.13 -24.34 -18.40
CA GLN A 306 13.55 -25.69 -18.37
C GLN A 306 12.10 -25.72 -18.84
N ILE A 307 11.46 -24.56 -19.02
CA ILE A 307 10.10 -24.45 -19.53
C ILE A 307 10.19 -24.48 -21.06
N PRO A 308 9.62 -25.50 -21.73
CA PRO A 308 9.69 -25.62 -23.18
C PRO A 308 9.05 -24.43 -23.91
N ASP A 309 9.60 -24.03 -25.05
CA ASP A 309 9.07 -22.93 -25.87
C ASP A 309 7.60 -23.16 -26.26
N GLN A 310 7.25 -24.42 -26.49
CA GLN A 310 5.90 -24.86 -26.81
C GLN A 310 4.87 -24.49 -25.74
N VAL A 311 5.24 -24.45 -24.45
CA VAL A 311 4.30 -24.08 -23.36
C VAL A 311 3.75 -22.68 -23.56
N PHE A 312 4.62 -21.72 -23.89
CA PHE A 312 4.19 -20.35 -24.17
C PHE A 312 3.39 -20.26 -25.49
N GLU A 313 3.72 -21.08 -26.47
CA GLU A 313 2.98 -21.12 -27.73
C GLU A 313 1.55 -21.65 -27.53
N VAL A 314 1.38 -22.70 -26.72
CA VAL A 314 0.07 -23.22 -26.31
C VAL A 314 -0.72 -22.13 -25.60
N PHE A 315 -0.11 -21.47 -24.62
CA PHE A 315 -0.72 -20.33 -23.93
C PHE A 315 -1.16 -19.21 -24.89
N ARG A 316 -0.31 -18.83 -25.84
CA ARG A 316 -0.61 -17.79 -26.84
C ARG A 316 -1.78 -18.19 -27.74
N LEU A 317 -1.82 -19.45 -28.21
CA LEU A 317 -2.87 -19.95 -29.09
C LEU A 317 -4.22 -20.06 -28.36
N LEU A 318 -4.19 -20.47 -27.09
CA LEU A 318 -5.38 -20.50 -26.22
C LEU A 318 -5.97 -19.11 -26.01
N ASP A 319 -5.13 -18.12 -25.74
CA ASP A 319 -5.57 -16.73 -25.53
C ASP A 319 -6.21 -16.10 -26.76
N GLN A 320 -5.90 -16.62 -27.96
CA GLN A 320 -6.51 -16.16 -29.21
C GLN A 320 -7.89 -16.79 -29.46
N ARG A 321 -8.20 -17.89 -28.77
CA ARG A 321 -9.46 -18.64 -28.95
C ARG A 321 -10.58 -18.11 -28.07
N HIS A 322 -10.24 -17.57 -26.90
CA HIS A 322 -11.19 -17.08 -25.91
C HIS A 322 -11.20 -15.55 -25.88
N THR A 323 -12.39 -14.94 -25.83
CA THR A 323 -12.54 -13.48 -25.76
C THR A 323 -12.57 -12.95 -24.33
N ASP A 324 -13.09 -13.75 -23.39
CA ASP A 324 -13.37 -13.34 -22.01
C ASP A 324 -12.58 -14.14 -20.97
N GLU A 325 -11.78 -15.10 -21.42
CA GLU A 325 -10.95 -15.97 -20.59
C GLU A 325 -9.54 -16.09 -21.14
N VAL A 326 -8.61 -16.45 -20.26
CA VAL A 326 -7.18 -16.58 -20.52
C VAL A 326 -6.68 -17.81 -19.77
N ALA A 327 -5.88 -18.64 -20.43
CA ALA A 327 -5.33 -19.84 -19.79
C ALA A 327 -4.34 -19.45 -18.69
N ALA A 328 -4.46 -19.95 -17.46
CA ALA A 328 -3.51 -19.63 -16.39
C ALA A 328 -2.59 -20.80 -16.02
N TYR A 329 -2.95 -22.00 -16.50
CA TYR A 329 -2.41 -23.26 -16.02
C TYR A 329 -2.40 -24.30 -17.15
N LEU A 330 -1.33 -25.08 -17.23
CA LEU A 330 -1.20 -26.26 -18.11
C LEU A 330 -0.62 -27.44 -17.32
N LEU A 331 -1.35 -28.55 -17.26
CA LEU A 331 -0.88 -29.84 -16.72
C LEU A 331 -0.56 -30.79 -17.87
N PRO A 332 0.69 -31.23 -18.05
CA PRO A 332 1.04 -32.18 -19.11
C PRO A 332 0.46 -33.58 -18.85
N HIS A 333 -0.16 -34.19 -19.88
CA HIS A 333 -0.65 -35.59 -19.86
C HIS A 333 0.13 -36.52 -20.82
N GLY A 334 1.13 -36.00 -21.50
CA GLY A 334 1.95 -36.72 -22.47
C GLY A 334 2.74 -35.73 -23.29
N THR A 335 3.28 -36.19 -24.41
CA THR A 335 3.89 -35.30 -25.40
C THR A 335 2.80 -34.39 -25.98
N ASP A 336 3.05 -33.09 -25.96
CA ASP A 336 2.23 -32.07 -26.64
C ASP A 336 0.75 -32.01 -26.23
N THR A 337 0.37 -32.62 -25.11
CA THR A 337 -1.02 -32.68 -24.62
C THR A 337 -1.13 -32.17 -23.18
N TYR A 338 -2.10 -31.31 -22.93
CA TYR A 338 -2.26 -30.58 -21.67
C TYR A 338 -3.73 -30.55 -21.21
N SER A 339 -3.96 -30.67 -19.89
CA SER A 339 -5.17 -30.14 -19.25
C SER A 339 -4.95 -28.68 -18.91
N VAL A 340 -5.94 -27.84 -19.16
CA VAL A 340 -5.87 -26.39 -19.11
C VAL A 340 -6.88 -25.88 -18.10
N ALA A 341 -6.49 -24.95 -17.25
CA ALA A 341 -7.46 -24.14 -16.50
C ALA A 341 -7.48 -22.70 -17.02
N LEU A 342 -8.69 -22.24 -17.33
CA LEU A 342 -8.99 -20.91 -17.82
C LEU A 342 -9.38 -19.99 -16.66
N THR A 343 -9.11 -18.70 -16.82
CA THR A 343 -9.41 -17.67 -15.83
C THR A 343 -9.90 -16.41 -16.52
N ARG A 344 -10.66 -15.55 -15.84
CA ARG A 344 -11.05 -14.23 -16.39
C ARG A 344 -9.88 -13.26 -16.56
N SER A 345 -8.80 -13.45 -15.81
CA SER A 345 -7.63 -12.58 -15.87
C SER A 345 -6.41 -13.23 -15.24
N ILE A 346 -5.25 -12.92 -15.80
CA ILE A 346 -3.92 -13.22 -15.24
C ILE A 346 -3.22 -11.96 -14.68
N ASN A 347 -3.97 -10.87 -14.47
CA ASN A 347 -3.51 -9.62 -13.84
C ASN A 347 -3.72 -9.66 -12.31
N TYR A 348 -2.97 -10.50 -11.61
CA TYR A 348 -3.20 -10.81 -10.20
C TYR A 348 -2.88 -9.66 -9.22
N ALA A 349 -2.15 -8.62 -9.65
CA ALA A 349 -1.86 -7.45 -8.81
C ALA A 349 -3.00 -6.41 -8.80
N THR A 350 -3.79 -6.34 -9.88
CA THR A 350 -4.73 -5.22 -10.09
C THR A 350 -6.16 -5.66 -10.41
N VAL A 351 -6.40 -6.95 -10.64
CA VAL A 351 -7.76 -7.49 -10.86
C VAL A 351 -8.11 -8.42 -9.70
N ASN A 352 -9.28 -8.21 -9.11
CA ASN A 352 -9.77 -9.11 -8.06
C ASN A 352 -10.17 -10.43 -8.71
N TYR A 353 -9.65 -11.52 -8.17
CA TYR A 353 -9.92 -12.86 -8.66
C TYR A 353 -10.56 -13.66 -7.54
N GLU A 354 -11.89 -13.59 -7.47
CA GLU A 354 -12.68 -14.32 -6.45
C GLU A 354 -12.99 -15.77 -6.85
N GLY A 355 -12.51 -16.25 -8.01
CA GLY A 355 -13.17 -17.36 -8.70
C GLY A 355 -12.43 -18.67 -8.83
N GLY A 356 -11.10 -18.72 -8.66
CA GLY A 356 -10.38 -19.89 -9.17
C GLY A 356 -10.64 -20.09 -10.68
N ALA A 357 -10.30 -21.26 -11.20
CA ALA A 357 -10.51 -21.56 -12.61
C ALA A 357 -11.98 -21.31 -13.01
N THR A 358 -12.21 -20.56 -14.08
CA THR A 358 -13.56 -20.27 -14.60
C THR A 358 -14.00 -21.26 -15.68
N GLY A 359 -13.06 -22.06 -16.18
CA GLY A 359 -13.29 -23.16 -17.08
C GLY A 359 -12.10 -24.12 -17.11
N ALA A 360 -12.31 -25.29 -17.70
CA ALA A 360 -11.28 -26.29 -17.94
C ALA A 360 -11.47 -26.93 -19.31
N GLU A 361 -10.36 -27.22 -19.99
CA GLU A 361 -10.36 -27.87 -21.30
C GLU A 361 -9.08 -28.69 -21.49
N SER A 362 -9.06 -29.58 -22.48
CA SER A 362 -7.83 -30.25 -22.90
C SER A 362 -7.32 -29.69 -24.22
N VAL A 363 -6.00 -29.67 -24.38
CA VAL A 363 -5.33 -29.17 -25.58
C VAL A 363 -4.28 -30.16 -26.04
N SER A 364 -4.27 -30.46 -27.33
CA SER A 364 -3.11 -31.04 -28.01
C SER A 364 -2.56 -30.03 -29.01
N ILE A 365 -1.23 -29.93 -29.12
CA ILE A 365 -0.57 -29.07 -30.12
C ILE A 365 0.20 -29.92 -31.14
N GLN A 366 -0.04 -29.68 -32.42
CA GLN A 366 0.65 -30.35 -33.51
C GLN A 366 0.89 -29.35 -34.64
N ASP A 367 2.10 -29.30 -35.18
CA ASP A 367 2.49 -28.38 -36.28
C ASP A 367 2.09 -26.92 -36.03
N GLY A 368 2.24 -26.45 -34.79
CA GLY A 368 1.90 -25.07 -34.38
C GLY A 368 0.40 -24.77 -34.30
N LYS A 369 -0.47 -25.78 -34.33
CA LYS A 369 -1.93 -25.65 -34.20
C LYS A 369 -2.44 -26.39 -32.98
N ILE A 370 -3.39 -25.80 -32.28
CA ILE A 370 -4.05 -26.45 -31.15
C ILE A 370 -5.36 -27.12 -31.59
N SER A 371 -5.62 -28.30 -31.03
CA SER A 371 -6.93 -28.94 -31.00
C SER A 371 -7.41 -28.98 -29.56
N VAL A 372 -8.68 -28.66 -29.33
CA VAL A 372 -9.27 -28.56 -27.98
C VAL A 372 -10.35 -29.59 -27.82
N GLY A 373 -10.36 -30.28 -26.69
CA GLY A 373 -11.35 -31.27 -26.31
C GLY A 373 -11.89 -31.05 -24.90
N PRO A 374 -12.80 -31.93 -24.44
CA PRO A 374 -13.23 -31.93 -23.04
C PRO A 374 -12.04 -32.12 -22.11
N ASP A 375 -12.10 -31.55 -20.90
CA ASP A 375 -11.02 -31.68 -19.90
C ASP A 375 -10.69 -33.16 -19.62
N LEU A 376 -9.39 -33.45 -19.45
CA LEU A 376 -8.85 -34.79 -19.20
C LEU A 376 -8.80 -35.15 -17.69
N ASN A 377 -9.52 -34.38 -16.86
CA ASN A 377 -9.53 -34.37 -15.39
C ASN A 377 -8.22 -33.88 -14.74
N HIS A 378 -8.35 -32.89 -13.86
CA HIS A 378 -7.31 -32.45 -12.92
C HIS A 378 -7.19 -33.44 -11.75
N ASN A 379 -6.40 -34.51 -11.89
CA ASN A 379 -6.03 -35.38 -10.75
C ASN A 379 -4.65 -35.04 -10.21
#